data_AF-Q6XHZ1-F1
#
_entry.id   AF-Q6XHZ1-F1
#
_cell.length_a   1.000
_cell.length_b   1.000
_cell.length_c   1.000
_cell.angle_alpha   90.00
_cell.angle_beta   90.00
_cell.angle_gamma   90.00
#
_symmetry.space_group_name_H-M   'P 1'
#
loop_
_entity.id
_entity.type
_entity.pdbx_description
1 polymer ?
#
loop_
_entity_poly.entity_id
_entity_poly.type
_entity_poly.pdbx_seq_one_letter_code
_entity_poly.pdbx_strand_id
1 'polypeptide(L)'
;MMNAVSRAYVRGGAQVLSTGLKASGVAVNSMANRQAHTDLQVPDFSPYRRESVKDSRRRNETAEERKAFSYLMVGAGAVGGAYAAKGLVNTFIGSMSASAEVLAMAKIEIKLADIPEGKSVTFKWRGKPLFIRHRTAAEIETERNVPTSTLRDPEADD
;
A
#
# COMPACT_ATOMS: atom_id res chain seq x y z
N MET A 1 -28.18 -58.34 -38.29
CA MET A 1 -26.86 -58.92 -37.92
C MET A 1 -26.21 -57.90 -36.99
N MET A 2 -25.86 -58.13 -35.73
CA MET A 2 -25.62 -59.33 -34.92
C MET A 2 -26.09 -59.06 -33.48
N ASN A 3 -26.69 -60.07 -32.85
CA ASN A 3 -27.07 -60.10 -31.43
C ASN A 3 -25.82 -60.23 -30.55
N ALA A 4 -25.77 -59.48 -29.44
CA ALA A 4 -24.79 -59.69 -28.37
C ALA A 4 -25.46 -60.35 -27.16
N VAL A 5 -24.97 -61.55 -26.89
CA VAL A 5 -25.41 -62.59 -25.97
C VAL A 5 -25.36 -62.16 -24.50
N SER A 6 -26.46 -62.49 -23.80
CA SER A 6 -26.62 -62.48 -22.35
C SER A 6 -25.65 -63.46 -21.67
N ARG A 7 -24.89 -62.97 -20.69
CA ARG A 7 -24.00 -63.80 -19.89
C ARG A 7 -24.73 -64.20 -18.60
N ALA A 8 -25.36 -65.37 -18.64
CA ALA A 8 -25.90 -66.06 -17.49
C ALA A 8 -24.77 -66.47 -16.54
N TYR A 9 -24.84 -66.06 -15.27
CA TYR A 9 -24.02 -66.63 -14.21
C TYR A 9 -24.85 -67.59 -13.37
N VAL A 10 -24.31 -68.81 -13.24
CA VAL A 10 -24.94 -69.99 -12.69
C VAL A 10 -24.89 -69.96 -11.16
N ARG A 11 -26.09 -70.04 -10.58
CA ARG A 11 -26.53 -70.82 -9.40
C ARG A 11 -25.42 -71.37 -8.47
N GLY A 12 -25.23 -70.71 -7.34
CA GLY A 12 -24.72 -71.31 -6.10
C GLY A 12 -25.89 -71.52 -5.14
N GLY A 13 -26.26 -72.78 -4.88
CA GLY A 13 -27.34 -73.14 -3.98
C GLY A 13 -26.93 -73.01 -2.51
N ALA A 14 -27.81 -72.42 -1.72
CA ALA A 14 -27.87 -72.66 -0.28
C ALA A 14 -29.36 -72.87 0.06
N GLN A 15 -29.74 -74.13 0.25
CA GLN A 15 -31.01 -74.46 0.86
C GLN A 15 -30.95 -74.03 2.33
N VAL A 16 -31.90 -73.20 2.77
CA VAL A 16 -32.13 -72.95 4.18
C VAL A 16 -33.49 -73.54 4.53
N LEU A 17 -33.45 -74.59 5.35
CA LEU A 17 -34.60 -75.25 5.94
C LEU A 17 -35.51 -74.23 6.63
N SER A 18 -36.80 -74.35 6.33
CA SER A 18 -37.86 -73.69 7.07
C SER A 18 -38.01 -74.32 8.46
N THR A 19 -37.64 -73.60 9.51
CA THR A 19 -38.17 -73.81 10.85
C THR A 19 -38.84 -72.52 11.30
N GLY A 20 -40.15 -72.60 11.49
CA GLY A 20 -40.98 -71.49 11.89
C GLY A 20 -40.60 -70.99 13.28
N LEU A 21 -40.29 -69.69 13.35
CA LEU A 21 -40.47 -68.89 14.54
C LEU A 21 -40.89 -67.49 14.06
N LYS A 22 -42.18 -67.15 14.22
CA LYS A 22 -42.65 -65.78 14.03
C LYS A 22 -42.17 -64.95 15.22
N ALA A 23 -40.95 -64.43 15.15
CA ALA A 23 -40.49 -63.39 16.05
C ALA A 23 -41.03 -62.04 15.55
N SER A 24 -42.02 -61.50 16.23
CA SER A 24 -42.42 -60.09 16.11
C SER A 24 -41.34 -59.23 16.77
N GLY A 25 -40.19 -59.12 16.11
CA GLY A 25 -39.14 -58.17 16.47
C GLY A 25 -39.19 -56.98 15.53
N VAL A 26 -39.31 -55.78 16.07
CA VAL A 26 -39.05 -54.55 15.31
C VAL A 26 -37.63 -54.66 14.77
N ALA A 27 -37.49 -54.79 13.45
CA ALA A 27 -36.19 -54.77 12.80
C ALA A 27 -35.64 -53.35 12.93
N VAL A 28 -34.89 -53.10 14.00
CA VAL A 28 -34.02 -51.93 14.07
C VAL A 28 -32.94 -52.18 13.04
N ASN A 29 -33.09 -51.59 11.86
CA ASN A 29 -32.02 -51.49 10.88
C ASN A 29 -30.95 -50.60 11.53
N SER A 30 -30.04 -51.19 12.31
CA SER A 30 -28.82 -50.53 12.73
C SER A 30 -27.96 -50.38 11.48
N MET A 31 -28.26 -49.35 10.68
CA MET A 31 -27.36 -48.88 9.64
C MET A 31 -26.09 -48.46 10.36
N ALA A 32 -25.10 -49.36 10.37
CA ALA A 32 -23.76 -49.04 10.83
C ALA A 32 -23.28 -47.88 9.97
N ASN A 33 -23.31 -46.68 10.54
CA ASN A 33 -22.94 -45.47 9.84
C ASN A 33 -21.44 -45.55 9.60
N ARG A 34 -21.05 -45.93 8.39
CA ARG A 34 -19.65 -46.02 8.00
C ARG A 34 -19.12 -44.60 8.00
N GLN A 35 -18.30 -44.27 8.99
CA GLN A 35 -17.65 -42.96 9.09
C GLN A 35 -16.33 -43.00 8.33
N ALA A 36 -16.37 -43.43 7.06
CA ALA A 36 -15.18 -43.40 6.22
C ALA A 36 -15.04 -42.01 5.58
N HIS A 37 -13.79 -41.57 5.41
CA HIS A 37 -13.49 -40.32 4.70
C HIS A 37 -14.01 -40.31 3.25
N THR A 38 -14.35 -41.47 2.68
CA THR A 38 -14.95 -41.63 1.35
C THR A 38 -16.43 -41.24 1.30
N ASP A 39 -17.10 -41.14 2.44
CA ASP A 39 -18.53 -40.90 2.53
C ASP A 39 -18.84 -39.40 2.73
N LEU A 40 -17.79 -38.58 2.86
CA LEU A 40 -17.86 -37.12 2.94
C LEU A 40 -18.08 -36.51 1.55
N GLN A 41 -19.28 -35.98 1.30
CA GLN A 41 -19.56 -35.18 0.12
C GLN A 41 -19.39 -33.69 0.43
N VAL A 42 -18.80 -32.95 -0.51
CA VAL A 42 -18.67 -31.48 -0.39
C VAL A 42 -20.07 -30.86 -0.53
N PRO A 43 -20.50 -30.00 0.41
CA PRO A 43 -21.77 -29.28 0.30
C PRO A 43 -21.86 -28.43 -0.97
N ASP A 44 -23.09 -28.13 -1.40
CA ASP A 44 -23.31 -27.26 -2.54
C ASP A 44 -23.03 -25.79 -2.19
N PHE A 45 -22.05 -25.19 -2.89
CA PHE A 45 -21.69 -23.78 -2.77
C PHE A 45 -22.18 -22.94 -3.95
N SER A 46 -23.02 -23.48 -4.82
CA SER A 46 -23.59 -22.78 -5.99
C SER A 46 -24.19 -21.41 -5.66
N PRO A 47 -24.87 -21.19 -4.51
CA PRO A 47 -25.39 -19.87 -4.14
C PRO A 47 -24.30 -18.79 -3.90
N TYR A 48 -23.09 -19.17 -3.49
CA TYR A 48 -22.00 -18.25 -3.15
C TYR A 48 -20.98 -18.09 -4.27
N ARG A 49 -21.02 -18.98 -5.26
CA ARG A 49 -20.14 -18.96 -6.42
C ARG A 49 -20.49 -17.78 -7.32
N ARG A 50 -19.45 -17.10 -7.82
CA ARG A 50 -19.62 -16.12 -8.90
C ARG A 50 -20.19 -16.83 -10.13
N GLU A 51 -21.01 -16.13 -10.92
CA GLU A 51 -21.69 -16.70 -12.09
C GLU A 51 -20.75 -17.46 -13.03
N SER A 52 -19.52 -16.94 -13.21
CA SER A 52 -18.51 -17.53 -14.10
C SER A 52 -17.95 -18.89 -13.67
N VAL A 53 -18.25 -19.38 -12.45
CA VAL A 53 -17.77 -20.67 -11.91
C VAL A 53 -18.89 -21.56 -11.35
N LYS A 54 -20.15 -21.27 -11.69
CA LYS A 54 -21.30 -22.11 -11.31
C LYS A 54 -21.41 -23.38 -12.16
N ASP A 55 -21.00 -23.30 -13.43
CA ASP A 55 -20.99 -24.45 -14.32
C ASP A 55 -19.80 -25.37 -14.04
N SER A 56 -20.06 -26.57 -13.51
CA SER A 56 -19.04 -27.55 -13.16
C SER A 56 -18.41 -28.26 -14.35
N ARG A 57 -19.02 -28.17 -15.54
CA ARG A 57 -18.55 -28.86 -16.76
C ARG A 57 -17.63 -27.98 -17.62
N ARG A 58 -17.54 -26.68 -17.32
CA ARG A 58 -16.67 -25.73 -18.03
C ARG A 58 -15.28 -25.67 -17.42
N ARG A 59 -14.28 -25.39 -18.26
CA ARG A 59 -12.92 -25.06 -17.81
C ARG A 59 -12.89 -23.70 -17.14
N ASN A 60 -12.04 -23.56 -16.12
CA ASN A 60 -11.89 -22.34 -15.33
C ASN A 60 -10.99 -21.31 -16.03
N GLU A 61 -11.45 -20.79 -17.16
CA GLU A 61 -10.72 -19.79 -17.96
C GLU A 61 -10.86 -18.36 -17.38
N THR A 62 -11.91 -18.12 -16.59
CA THR A 62 -12.20 -16.82 -15.94
C THR A 62 -11.45 -16.61 -14.61
N ALA A 63 -10.46 -17.44 -14.31
CA ALA A 63 -9.71 -17.36 -13.05
C ALA A 63 -8.92 -16.04 -12.93
N GLU A 64 -8.25 -15.63 -14.00
CA GLU A 64 -7.39 -14.45 -14.01
C GLU A 64 -8.20 -13.15 -13.88
N GLU A 65 -9.34 -13.04 -14.58
CA GLU A 65 -10.23 -11.87 -14.49
C GLU A 65 -10.76 -11.66 -13.06
N ARG A 66 -11.15 -12.75 -12.37
CA ARG A 66 -11.65 -12.67 -11.00
C ARG A 66 -10.58 -12.22 -10.01
N LYS A 67 -9.35 -12.70 -10.18
CA LYS A 67 -8.20 -12.26 -9.39
C LYS A 67 -7.87 -10.81 -9.68
N ALA A 68 -7.80 -10.43 -10.96
CA ALA A 68 -7.52 -9.08 -11.40
C ALA A 68 -8.53 -8.07 -10.82
N PHE A 69 -9.83 -8.38 -10.82
CA PHE A 69 -10.84 -7.53 -10.19
C PHE A 69 -10.58 -7.34 -8.69
N SER A 70 -10.32 -8.43 -7.96
CA SER A 70 -10.05 -8.36 -6.53
C SER A 70 -8.74 -7.61 -6.22
N TYR A 71 -7.68 -7.84 -7.00
CA TYR A 71 -6.42 -7.11 -6.85
C TYR A 71 -6.52 -5.65 -7.25
N LEU A 72 -7.35 -5.32 -8.24
CA LEU A 72 -7.62 -3.94 -8.63
C LEU A 72 -8.30 -3.18 -7.49
N MET A 73 -9.30 -3.77 -6.84
CA MET A 73 -9.98 -3.15 -5.70
C MET A 73 -9.03 -2.92 -4.52
N VAL A 74 -8.20 -3.92 -4.19
CA VAL A 74 -7.18 -3.80 -3.14
C VAL A 74 -6.13 -2.75 -3.53
N GLY A 75 -5.67 -2.76 -4.79
CA GLY A 75 -4.70 -1.80 -5.31
C GLY A 75 -5.22 -0.36 -5.28
N ALA A 76 -6.46 -0.13 -5.71
CA ALA A 76 -7.09 1.19 -5.65
C ALA A 76 -7.23 1.68 -4.20
N GLY A 77 -7.66 0.81 -3.28
CA GLY A 77 -7.72 1.12 -1.86
C GLY A 77 -6.35 1.45 -1.26
N ALA A 78 -5.31 0.69 -1.63
CA ALA A 78 -3.94 0.91 -1.19
C ALA A 78 -3.38 2.25 -1.68
N VAL A 79 -3.62 2.61 -2.95
CA VAL A 79 -3.20 3.91 -3.52
C VAL A 79 -3.91 5.07 -2.81
N GLY A 80 -5.22 4.96 -2.60
CA GLY A 80 -5.99 5.97 -1.85
C GLY A 80 -5.49 6.12 -0.41
N GLY A 81 -5.25 5.00 0.27
CA GLY A 81 -4.69 4.97 1.63
C GLY A 81 -3.29 5.58 1.70
N ALA A 82 -2.43 5.26 0.74
CA ALA A 82 -1.09 5.83 0.66
C ALA A 82 -1.11 7.35 0.43
N TYR A 83 -2.03 7.85 -0.40
CA TYR A 83 -2.19 9.29 -0.61
C TYR A 83 -2.64 10.00 0.67
N ALA A 84 -3.62 9.44 1.38
CA ALA A 84 -4.07 9.99 2.65
C ALA A 84 -2.95 9.98 3.70
N ALA A 85 -2.23 8.86 3.83
CA ALA A 85 -1.09 8.74 4.73
C ALA A 85 0.01 9.76 4.39
N LYS A 86 0.34 9.93 3.11
CA LYS A 86 1.29 10.95 2.65
C LYS A 86 0.84 12.35 3.08
N GLY A 87 -0.43 12.69 2.88
CA GLY A 87 -0.98 13.99 3.26
C GLY A 87 -0.86 14.26 4.76
N LEU A 88 -1.19 13.26 5.59
CA LEU A 88 -1.07 13.35 7.04
C LEU A 88 0.39 13.52 7.45
N VAL A 89 1.28 12.61 7.02
CA VAL A 89 2.71 12.66 7.35
C VAL A 89 3.34 13.98 6.89
N ASN A 90 3.02 14.45 5.70
CA ASN A 90 3.54 15.73 5.20
C ASN A 90 3.05 16.92 6.03
N THR A 91 1.80 16.89 6.50
CA THR A 91 1.27 17.93 7.40
C THR A 91 2.00 17.92 8.75
N PHE A 92 2.22 16.74 9.32
CA PHE A 92 2.97 16.61 10.58
C PHE A 92 4.42 17.07 10.44
N ILE A 93 5.13 16.66 9.37
CA ILE A 93 6.50 17.12 9.11
C ILE A 93 6.53 18.62 8.84
N GLY A 94 5.59 19.12 8.03
CA GLY A 94 5.44 20.54 7.74
C GLY A 94 5.24 21.38 9.00
N SER A 95 4.48 20.88 9.99
CA SER A 95 4.30 21.56 11.27
C SER A 95 5.58 21.69 12.11
N MET A 96 6.55 20.81 11.90
CA MET A 96 7.87 20.87 12.55
C MET A 96 8.88 21.71 11.76
N SER A 97 8.56 22.05 10.51
CA SER A 97 9.41 22.89 9.66
C SER A 97 9.26 24.38 9.99
N ALA A 98 10.11 25.23 9.41
CA ALA A 98 10.12 26.66 9.70
C ALA A 98 8.72 27.28 9.51
N SER A 99 8.17 27.84 10.59
CA SER A 99 6.85 28.47 10.57
C SER A 99 6.87 29.75 9.73
N ALA A 100 5.69 30.16 9.25
CA ALA A 100 5.53 31.34 8.41
C ALA A 100 6.11 32.62 9.05
N GLU A 101 6.09 32.72 10.38
CA GLU A 101 6.67 33.85 11.12
C GLU A 101 8.20 33.88 11.04
N VAL A 102 8.85 32.71 11.06
CA VAL A 102 10.31 32.60 10.87
C VAL A 102 10.70 32.92 9.42
N LEU A 103 9.88 32.52 8.45
CA LEU A 103 10.06 32.87 7.04
C LEU A 103 9.79 34.35 6.77
N ALA A 104 8.85 34.96 7.47
CA ALA A 104 8.60 36.40 7.39
C ALA A 104 9.83 37.21 7.85
N MET A 105 10.56 36.71 8.85
CA MET A 105 11.85 37.30 9.28
C MET A 105 13.02 36.98 8.34
N ALA A 106 12.83 36.22 7.26
CA ALA A 106 13.91 35.88 6.34
C ALA A 106 14.37 37.08 5.49
N LYS A 107 13.49 38.05 5.26
CA LYS A 107 13.79 39.27 4.50
C LYS A 107 13.54 40.48 5.39
N ILE A 108 14.44 41.45 5.33
CA ILE A 108 14.30 42.73 6.02
C ILE A 108 14.46 43.84 5.00
N GLU A 109 13.57 44.82 5.06
CA GLU A 109 13.66 46.03 4.24
C GLU A 109 14.40 47.10 5.04
N ILE A 110 15.43 47.68 4.43
CA ILE A 110 16.31 48.64 5.08
C ILE A 110 16.33 49.90 4.23
N LYS A 111 15.97 51.03 4.85
CA LYS A 111 16.02 52.34 4.22
C LYS A 111 17.46 52.81 4.15
N LEU A 112 18.03 52.82 2.95
CA LEU A 112 19.41 53.23 2.72
C LEU A 112 19.62 54.74 2.94
N ALA A 113 18.57 55.56 2.75
CA ALA A 113 18.62 57.01 2.92
C ALA A 113 18.88 57.45 4.37
N ASP A 114 18.56 56.61 5.35
CA ASP A 114 18.70 56.92 6.77
C ASP A 114 20.14 56.66 7.28
N ILE A 115 21.02 56.08 6.45
CA ILE A 115 22.40 55.74 6.79
C ILE A 115 23.35 56.78 6.18
N PRO A 116 23.91 57.70 6.98
CA PRO A 116 24.87 58.69 6.47
C PRO A 116 26.20 58.02 6.08
N GLU A 117 26.89 58.63 5.12
CA GLU A 117 28.20 58.18 4.62
C GLU A 117 29.24 58.05 5.74
N GLY A 118 30.08 57.02 5.65
CA GLY A 118 31.15 56.70 6.60
C GLY A 118 30.70 56.02 7.89
N LYS A 119 29.37 55.88 8.13
CA LYS A 119 28.84 55.18 9.32
C LYS A 119 28.48 53.73 9.01
N SER A 120 28.67 52.89 10.03
CA SER A 120 28.27 51.49 10.04
C SER A 120 27.10 51.31 11.01
N VAL A 121 26.04 50.65 10.56
CA VAL A 121 24.87 50.29 11.37
C VAL A 121 24.78 48.77 11.48
N THR A 122 24.41 48.28 12.66
CA THR A 122 24.25 46.86 12.93
C THR A 122 22.77 46.53 13.09
N PHE A 123 22.27 45.60 12.29
CA PHE A 123 20.91 45.08 12.37
C PHE A 123 20.92 43.63 12.86
N LYS A 124 19.86 43.20 13.55
CA LYS A 124 19.69 41.79 13.91
C LYS A 124 18.93 41.08 12.79
N TRP A 125 19.57 40.12 12.12
CA TRP A 125 18.95 39.34 11.04
C TRP A 125 19.15 37.84 11.25
N ARG A 126 18.05 37.07 11.26
CA ARG A 126 18.04 35.61 11.48
C ARG A 126 18.86 35.15 12.71
N GLY A 127 18.85 35.95 13.78
CA GLY A 127 19.61 35.67 15.01
C GLY A 127 21.11 35.98 14.95
N LYS A 128 21.61 36.51 13.83
CA LYS A 128 22.99 36.96 13.63
C LYS A 128 23.06 38.48 13.44
N PRO A 129 24.18 39.14 13.77
CA PRO A 129 24.38 40.54 13.43
C PRO A 129 24.63 40.69 11.92
N LEU A 130 23.94 41.63 11.29
CA LEU A 130 24.14 42.07 9.92
C LEU A 130 24.72 43.48 9.95
N PHE A 131 25.88 43.68 9.32
CA PHE A 131 26.58 44.96 9.27
C PHE A 131 26.32 45.64 7.93
N ILE A 132 25.91 46.90 7.97
CA ILE A 132 25.68 47.72 6.78
C ILE A 132 26.50 48.99 6.93
N ARG A 133 27.41 49.21 5.98
CA ARG A 133 28.29 50.38 5.95
C ARG A 133 28.05 51.16 4.67
N HIS A 134 27.74 52.45 4.81
CA HIS A 134 27.75 53.36 3.68
C HIS A 134 29.19 53.84 3.46
N ARG A 135 29.91 53.21 2.53
CA ARG A 135 31.33 53.51 2.25
C ARG A 135 31.49 54.88 1.60
N THR A 136 32.59 55.57 1.89
CA THR A 136 32.98 56.82 1.21
C THR A 136 33.78 56.53 -0.06
N ALA A 137 33.88 57.49 -0.97
CA ALA A 137 34.66 57.33 -2.21
C ALA A 137 36.14 57.01 -1.96
N ALA A 138 36.75 57.61 -0.93
CA ALA A 138 38.14 57.36 -0.55
C ALA A 138 38.36 55.93 -0.03
N GLU A 139 37.40 55.37 0.70
CA GLU A 139 37.45 53.98 1.16
C GLU A 139 37.35 52.99 -0.01
N ILE A 140 36.45 53.27 -0.96
CA ILE A 140 36.28 52.43 -2.16
C ILE A 140 37.58 52.40 -2.98
N GLU A 141 38.23 53.55 -3.18
CA GLU A 141 39.49 53.62 -3.91
C GLU A 141 40.63 52.89 -3.17
N THR A 142 40.65 52.96 -1.84
CA THR A 142 41.67 52.27 -1.03
C THR A 142 41.54 50.75 -1.16
N GLU A 143 40.34 50.20 -0.98
CA GLU A 143 40.11 48.76 -1.03
C GLU A 143 40.30 48.17 -2.44
N ARG A 144 39.93 48.91 -3.49
CA ARG A 144 40.17 48.51 -4.89
C ARG A 144 41.64 48.43 -5.27
N ASN A 145 42.49 49.24 -4.64
CA ASN A 145 43.92 49.28 -4.92
C ASN A 145 44.71 48.18 -4.18
N VAL A 146 44.06 47.36 -3.35
CA VAL A 146 44.73 46.28 -2.60
C VAL A 146 45.07 45.11 -3.54
N PRO A 147 46.33 44.62 -3.54
CA PRO A 147 46.71 43.47 -4.35
C PRO A 147 46.10 42.17 -3.78
N THR A 148 45.12 41.60 -4.47
CA THR A 148 44.38 40.37 -4.07
C THR A 148 45.28 39.16 -3.79
N SER A 149 46.45 39.08 -4.43
CA SER A 149 47.46 38.04 -4.19
C SER A 149 48.06 38.01 -2.77
N THR A 150 47.90 39.11 -2.02
CA THR A 150 48.38 39.21 -0.64
C THR A 150 47.34 38.80 0.40
N LEU A 151 46.08 38.64 -0.03
CA LEU A 151 44.97 38.27 0.83
C LEU A 151 44.92 36.74 1.03
N ARG A 152 44.52 36.32 2.23
CA ARG A 152 44.31 34.91 2.56
C ARG A 152 43.15 34.30 1.76
N ASP A 153 42.13 35.11 1.48
CA ASP A 153 41.01 34.78 0.60
C ASP A 153 40.99 35.81 -0.54
N PRO A 154 41.45 35.45 -1.75
CA PRO A 154 41.64 36.39 -2.84
C PRO A 154 40.29 36.68 -3.55
N GLU A 155 39.57 37.68 -3.05
CA GLU A 155 38.35 38.22 -3.65
C GLU A 155 38.58 39.69 -4.06
N ALA A 156 38.04 40.09 -5.21
CA ALA A 156 38.05 41.49 -5.66
C ALA A 156 36.80 42.22 -5.12
N ASP A 157 36.87 43.55 -4.95
CA ASP A 157 35.77 44.37 -4.40
C ASP A 157 34.68 44.74 -5.44
N ASP A 158 34.78 44.24 -6.68
CA ASP A 158 33.87 44.54 -7.80
C ASP A 158 32.82 43.44 -8.07
#